data_AF-A0A7J5BE30-F1
#
_entry.id   AF-A0A7J5BE30-F1
#
_cell.length_a   1.000
_cell.length_b   1.000
_cell.length_c   1.000
_cell.angle_alpha   90.00
_cell.angle_beta   90.00
_cell.angle_gamma   90.00
#
_symmetry.space_group_name_H-M   'P 1'
#
loop_
_entity.id
_entity.type
_entity.pdbx_description
1 polymer ?
#
loop_
_entity_poly.entity_id
_entity_poly.type
_entity_poly.pdbx_seq_one_letter_code
_entity_poly.pdbx_strand_id
1 'polypeptide(L)'
;MASEQKPSRHQEISEEAQQMLVLGESGRFEFKRDVDAVSVRLLATLANWVALDPDREVAHLLVGVDEIEDPATGLVAGEPCGLAKGLDKAVARIQDLAGKTRPVPIDAFIIEENVSGEKPFVRVEVRPTMPPHFDDEGRRQTRQGRSTRALTDDELLRVYLDREAGSFAARFRQTSDELRSAVGAISGQVDDVAAAIEENIAEPIRSLTRTAESAAEAARSAEDSADSASASAMNAEYEVSNVQQLVKNLHDAVEDMRDQTPESLAFQLTKIRRKAWWNFTVDTWQHTSALADQLEQRLRALLSREISLDAASSSWEIGLWEDVLEVRMAQPRQRATQKWWRATIKTLEEYLGSPSYGAPNLPDLRTALKADLDHELDDPESETRKFGALLKDS
;
A
#
# COMPACT_ATOMS: atom_id res chain seq x y z
N MET A 1 4.90 29.08 -50.42
CA MET A 1 5.30 29.57 -51.76
C MET A 1 5.47 31.07 -51.64
N ALA A 2 6.66 31.59 -51.91
CA ALA A 2 6.89 33.04 -51.91
C ALA A 2 6.04 33.64 -53.03
N SER A 3 5.06 34.45 -52.66
CA SER A 3 4.28 35.25 -53.62
C SER A 3 5.25 36.22 -54.29
N GLU A 4 5.67 35.93 -55.52
CA GLU A 4 6.34 36.92 -56.35
C GLU A 4 5.43 38.15 -56.42
N GLN A 5 5.95 39.27 -55.94
CA GLN A 5 5.20 40.51 -55.82
C GLN A 5 4.97 41.02 -57.25
N LYS A 6 3.74 40.89 -57.76
CA LYS A 6 3.39 41.37 -59.10
C LYS A 6 3.75 42.87 -59.22
N PRO A 7 4.47 43.29 -60.26
CA PRO A 7 4.80 44.69 -60.46
C PRO A 7 3.53 45.52 -60.65
N SER A 8 3.41 46.63 -59.92
CA SER A 8 2.27 47.55 -60.01
C SER A 8 2.47 48.69 -61.02
N ARG A 9 3.64 48.73 -61.67
CA ARG A 9 4.03 49.81 -62.58
C ARG A 9 4.94 49.31 -63.70
N HIS A 10 4.53 49.54 -64.95
CA HIS A 10 5.27 49.18 -66.15
C HIS A 10 5.67 50.43 -66.94
N GLN A 11 6.95 50.51 -67.33
CA GLN A 11 7.45 51.64 -68.13
C GLN A 11 6.85 51.65 -69.53
N GLU A 12 6.70 50.48 -70.12
CA GLU A 12 6.05 50.22 -71.41
C GLU A 12 4.73 49.47 -71.19
N ILE A 13 4.00 49.14 -72.26
CA ILE A 13 2.78 48.32 -72.17
C ILE A 13 3.19 46.87 -71.91
N SER A 14 2.72 46.28 -70.80
CA SER A 14 2.96 44.87 -70.49
C SER A 14 2.40 43.93 -71.56
N GLU A 15 2.99 42.74 -71.71
CA GLU A 15 2.52 41.73 -72.67
C GLU A 15 1.06 41.33 -72.41
N GLU A 16 0.66 41.23 -71.14
CA GLU A 16 -0.73 40.98 -70.74
C GLU A 16 -1.66 42.08 -71.25
N ALA A 17 -1.30 43.35 -71.04
CA ALA A 17 -2.11 44.47 -71.50
C ALA A 17 -2.18 44.54 -73.02
N GLN A 18 -1.09 44.24 -73.74
CA GLN A 18 -1.10 44.16 -75.21
C GLN A 18 -2.09 43.10 -75.72
N GLN A 19 -2.09 41.91 -75.12
CA GLN A 19 -3.03 40.86 -75.49
C GLN A 19 -4.48 41.27 -75.23
N MET A 20 -4.76 41.91 -74.09
CA MET A 20 -6.10 42.42 -73.77
C MET A 20 -6.57 43.46 -74.78
N LEU A 21 -5.71 44.41 -75.17
CA LEU A 21 -6.03 45.43 -76.17
C LEU A 21 -6.37 44.82 -77.54
N VAL A 22 -5.65 43.77 -77.97
CA VAL A 22 -5.91 43.07 -79.23
C VAL A 22 -7.23 42.27 -79.18
N LEU A 23 -7.55 41.65 -78.04
CA LEU A 23 -8.75 40.84 -77.88
C LEU A 23 -10.05 41.67 -77.81
N GLY A 24 -9.94 42.95 -77.44
CA GLY A 24 -11.08 43.85 -77.36
C GLY A 24 -11.95 43.66 -76.11
N GLU A 25 -12.99 44.49 -76.00
CA GLU A 25 -13.93 44.45 -74.88
C GLU A 25 -14.72 43.14 -74.87
N SER A 26 -14.85 42.52 -73.70
CA SER A 26 -15.58 41.27 -73.52
C SER A 26 -16.26 41.21 -72.15
N GLY A 27 -16.86 40.06 -71.80
CA GLY A 27 -17.32 39.84 -70.43
C GLY A 27 -16.20 39.96 -69.39
N ARG A 28 -14.96 39.61 -69.78
CA ARG A 28 -13.77 39.60 -68.93
C ARG A 28 -13.00 40.93 -68.93
N PHE A 29 -13.06 41.67 -70.02
CA PHE A 29 -12.30 42.91 -70.24
C PHE A 29 -13.25 44.08 -70.45
N GLU A 30 -13.10 45.14 -69.67
CA GLU A 30 -13.89 46.37 -69.76
C GLU A 30 -12.97 47.53 -70.14
N PHE A 31 -13.32 48.29 -71.19
CA PHE A 31 -12.56 49.47 -71.57
C PHE A 31 -13.33 50.75 -71.21
N LYS A 32 -12.60 51.73 -70.68
CA LYS A 32 -13.12 53.06 -70.37
C LYS A 32 -12.12 54.11 -70.82
N ARG A 33 -12.57 55.04 -71.63
CA ARG A 33 -11.75 56.14 -72.11
C ARG A 33 -11.28 57.07 -70.96
N ASP A 34 -12.16 57.36 -70.01
CA ASP A 34 -11.87 58.25 -68.87
C ASP A 34 -12.25 57.57 -67.54
N VAL A 35 -11.53 57.93 -66.47
CA VAL A 35 -11.81 57.46 -65.11
C VAL A 35 -13.17 57.93 -64.59
N ASP A 36 -13.69 59.05 -65.09
CA ASP A 36 -15.01 59.56 -64.72
C ASP A 36 -16.14 58.61 -65.18
N ALA A 37 -15.88 57.75 -66.17
CA ALA A 37 -16.81 56.72 -66.62
C ALA A 37 -16.77 55.44 -65.75
N VAL A 38 -15.80 55.34 -64.83
CA VAL A 38 -15.75 54.26 -63.84
C VAL A 38 -16.71 54.58 -62.69
N SER A 39 -17.54 53.60 -62.32
CA SER A 39 -18.54 53.74 -61.26
C SER A 39 -18.45 52.61 -60.26
N VAL A 40 -18.96 52.83 -59.04
CA VAL A 40 -19.11 51.78 -58.01
C VAL A 40 -19.92 50.60 -58.57
N ARG A 41 -20.99 50.90 -59.32
CA ARG A 41 -21.81 49.92 -60.03
C ARG A 41 -20.98 49.03 -60.97
N LEU A 42 -20.10 49.62 -61.78
CA LEU A 42 -19.25 48.87 -62.70
C LEU A 42 -18.30 47.92 -61.96
N LEU A 43 -17.61 48.43 -60.93
CA LEU A 43 -16.69 47.63 -60.13
C LEU A 43 -17.38 46.46 -59.41
N ALA A 44 -18.55 46.72 -58.79
CA ALA A 44 -19.35 45.66 -58.18
C ALA A 44 -19.84 44.63 -59.21
N THR A 45 -20.22 45.08 -60.41
CA THR A 45 -20.66 44.20 -61.51
C THR A 45 -19.53 43.27 -61.98
N LEU A 46 -18.32 43.80 -62.14
CA LEU A 46 -17.14 43.00 -62.52
C LEU A 46 -16.79 41.98 -61.44
N ALA A 47 -16.77 42.39 -60.16
CA ALA A 47 -16.52 41.48 -59.05
C ALA A 47 -17.55 40.34 -58.97
N ASN A 48 -18.83 40.65 -59.20
CA ASN A 48 -19.88 39.65 -59.25
C ASN A 48 -19.75 38.69 -60.43
N TRP A 49 -19.32 39.18 -61.60
CA TRP A 49 -19.09 38.31 -62.76
C TRP A 49 -18.00 37.28 -62.50
N VAL A 50 -16.95 37.65 -61.76
CA VAL A 50 -15.92 36.73 -61.27
C VAL A 50 -16.53 35.73 -60.28
N ALA A 51 -17.32 36.21 -59.31
CA ALA A 51 -17.90 35.36 -58.26
C ALA A 51 -18.90 34.29 -58.76
N LEU A 52 -19.45 34.43 -59.96
CA LEU A 52 -20.43 33.47 -60.50
C LEU A 52 -19.82 32.17 -61.03
N ASP A 53 -18.50 32.14 -61.20
CA ASP A 53 -17.82 31.02 -61.84
C ASP A 53 -16.45 30.85 -61.18
N PRO A 54 -16.22 29.74 -60.46
CA PRO A 54 -15.00 29.54 -59.68
C PRO A 54 -13.74 29.45 -60.54
N ASP A 55 -13.86 29.19 -61.85
CA ASP A 55 -12.72 29.17 -62.78
C ASP A 55 -12.27 30.59 -63.18
N ARG A 56 -13.04 31.62 -62.78
CA ARG A 56 -12.69 33.03 -63.01
C ARG A 56 -11.95 33.56 -61.81
N GLU A 57 -10.68 33.91 -62.02
CA GLU A 57 -9.87 34.50 -60.95
C GLU A 57 -10.01 36.02 -60.85
N VAL A 58 -10.20 36.71 -61.99
CA VAL A 58 -10.14 38.18 -62.06
C VAL A 58 -10.88 38.72 -63.30
N ALA A 59 -11.49 39.89 -63.16
CA ALA A 59 -11.95 40.70 -64.28
C ALA A 59 -11.01 41.91 -64.48
N HIS A 60 -10.77 42.33 -65.72
CA HIS A 60 -9.88 43.46 -65.99
C HIS A 60 -10.66 44.67 -66.48
N LEU A 61 -10.36 45.83 -65.89
CA LEU A 61 -10.82 47.13 -66.34
C LEU A 61 -9.61 47.94 -66.81
N LEU A 62 -9.61 48.38 -68.07
CA LEU A 62 -8.59 49.27 -68.62
C LEU A 62 -9.17 50.68 -68.76
N VAL A 63 -8.52 51.65 -68.13
CA VAL A 63 -8.94 53.05 -68.06
C VAL A 63 -7.89 53.93 -68.75
N GLY A 64 -8.32 54.76 -69.70
CA GLY A 64 -7.42 55.45 -70.65
C GLY A 64 -7.25 54.70 -71.97
N VAL A 65 -8.22 53.85 -72.32
CA VAL A 65 -8.27 53.05 -73.55
C VAL A 65 -9.59 53.34 -74.26
N ASP A 66 -9.51 53.68 -75.54
CA ASP A 66 -10.67 53.86 -76.43
C ASP A 66 -10.92 52.59 -77.25
N GLU A 67 -12.15 52.40 -77.70
CA GLU A 67 -12.52 51.29 -78.56
C GLU A 67 -12.52 51.72 -80.02
N ILE A 68 -11.74 51.01 -80.83
CA ILE A 68 -11.64 51.27 -82.26
C ILE A 68 -12.11 50.04 -83.00
N GLU A 69 -13.18 50.22 -83.76
CA GLU A 69 -13.67 49.24 -84.69
C GLU A 69 -12.88 49.33 -86.00
N ASP A 70 -12.27 48.23 -86.41
CA ASP A 70 -11.68 48.11 -87.73
C ASP A 70 -12.80 48.07 -88.78
N PRO A 71 -12.90 49.08 -89.67
CA PRO A 71 -13.97 49.15 -90.66
C PRO A 71 -13.98 47.99 -91.66
N ALA A 72 -12.85 47.28 -91.84
CA ALA A 72 -12.72 46.19 -92.79
C ALA A 72 -13.13 44.83 -92.19
N THR A 73 -12.86 44.60 -90.90
CA THR A 73 -13.10 43.31 -90.23
C THR A 73 -14.27 43.35 -89.25
N GLY A 74 -14.72 44.54 -88.83
CA GLY A 74 -15.71 44.72 -87.77
C GLY A 74 -15.20 44.31 -86.39
N LEU A 75 -13.91 44.01 -86.25
CA LEU A 75 -13.29 43.68 -84.97
C LEU A 75 -13.04 44.94 -84.17
N VAL A 76 -13.38 44.91 -82.89
CA VAL A 76 -13.16 46.03 -81.96
C VAL A 76 -11.90 45.74 -81.15
N ALA A 77 -10.91 46.61 -81.26
CA ALA A 77 -9.68 46.56 -80.47
C ALA A 77 -9.60 47.78 -79.54
N GLY A 78 -8.80 47.67 -78.48
CA GLY A 78 -8.50 48.78 -77.60
C GLY A 78 -7.29 49.57 -78.10
N GLU A 79 -7.41 50.89 -78.21
CA GLU A 79 -6.27 51.79 -78.41
C GLU A 79 -6.05 52.65 -77.14
N PRO A 80 -4.87 52.61 -76.51
CA PRO A 80 -4.55 53.54 -75.44
C PRO A 80 -4.70 54.99 -75.92
N CYS A 81 -5.52 55.77 -75.22
CA CYS A 81 -5.73 57.19 -75.48
C CYS A 81 -5.09 58.08 -74.40
N GLY A 82 -4.59 57.48 -73.32
CA GLY A 82 -4.02 58.19 -72.18
C GLY A 82 -5.08 58.69 -71.19
N LEU A 83 -4.62 59.26 -70.07
CA LEU A 83 -5.47 59.82 -69.02
C LEU A 83 -5.27 61.33 -68.90
N ALA A 84 -6.29 62.12 -69.28
CA ALA A 84 -6.21 63.58 -69.32
C ALA A 84 -5.88 64.23 -67.96
N LYS A 85 -6.30 63.59 -66.86
CA LYS A 85 -6.07 64.07 -65.49
C LYS A 85 -4.80 63.47 -64.85
N GLY A 86 -4.06 62.63 -65.57
CA GLY A 86 -2.88 61.91 -65.09
C GLY A 86 -3.19 60.59 -64.36
N LEU A 87 -2.16 59.74 -64.23
CA LEU A 87 -2.24 58.42 -63.59
C LEU A 87 -2.66 58.52 -62.11
N ASP A 88 -1.96 59.33 -61.30
CA ASP A 88 -2.19 59.42 -59.85
C ASP A 88 -3.66 59.73 -59.49
N LYS A 89 -4.29 60.65 -60.23
CA LYS A 89 -5.70 61.00 -60.02
C LYS A 89 -6.63 59.86 -60.41
N ALA A 90 -6.31 59.13 -61.48
CA ALA A 90 -7.09 57.97 -61.89
C ALA A 90 -6.98 56.83 -60.87
N VAL A 91 -5.76 56.52 -60.40
CA VAL A 91 -5.50 55.53 -59.35
C VAL A 91 -6.27 55.86 -58.08
N ALA A 92 -6.12 57.09 -57.56
CA ALA A 92 -6.81 57.52 -56.34
C ALA A 92 -8.34 57.45 -56.48
N ARG A 93 -8.87 57.81 -57.66
CA ARG A 93 -10.31 57.73 -57.93
C ARG A 93 -10.82 56.30 -57.98
N ILE A 94 -10.10 55.39 -58.62
CA ILE A 94 -10.47 53.98 -58.69
C ILE A 94 -10.45 53.35 -57.29
N GLN A 95 -9.45 53.68 -56.47
CA GLN A 95 -9.38 53.23 -55.08
C GLN A 95 -10.56 53.76 -54.23
N ASP A 96 -10.90 55.04 -54.35
CA ASP A 96 -12.08 55.64 -53.69
C ASP A 96 -13.38 54.93 -54.10
N LEU A 97 -13.54 54.62 -55.39
CA LEU A 97 -14.72 53.91 -55.90
C LEU A 97 -14.77 52.45 -55.43
N ALA A 98 -13.64 51.74 -55.43
CA ALA A 98 -13.53 50.38 -54.91
C ALA A 98 -13.92 50.33 -53.41
N GLY A 99 -13.45 51.30 -52.61
CA GLY A 99 -13.79 51.47 -51.19
C GLY A 99 -15.28 51.71 -50.90
N LYS A 100 -16.05 52.14 -51.90
CA LYS A 100 -17.50 52.38 -51.79
C LYS A 100 -18.34 51.15 -52.09
N THR A 101 -17.77 50.11 -52.69
CA THR A 101 -18.50 48.85 -52.89
C THR A 101 -18.83 48.20 -51.55
N ARG A 102 -19.94 47.45 -51.54
CA ARG A 102 -20.49 46.75 -50.37
C ARG A 102 -20.73 45.28 -50.72
N PRO A 103 -20.87 44.35 -49.77
CA PRO A 103 -20.86 44.53 -48.32
C PRO A 103 -19.47 44.88 -47.76
N VAL A 104 -18.41 44.37 -48.39
CA VAL A 104 -17.01 44.73 -48.14
C VAL A 104 -16.44 45.33 -49.44
N PRO A 105 -15.51 46.29 -49.37
CA PRO A 105 -14.82 46.77 -50.55
C PRO A 105 -14.22 45.62 -51.38
N ILE A 106 -14.42 45.65 -52.69
CA ILE A 106 -13.76 44.74 -53.63
C ILE A 106 -12.24 44.89 -53.56
N ASP A 107 -11.52 43.86 -54.00
CA ASP A 107 -10.08 43.93 -54.19
C ASP A 107 -9.81 44.44 -55.61
N ALA A 108 -9.20 45.62 -55.69
CA ALA A 108 -8.85 46.29 -56.93
C ALA A 108 -7.34 46.49 -56.98
N PHE A 109 -6.64 45.57 -57.65
CA PHE A 109 -5.21 45.66 -57.84
C PHE A 109 -4.91 46.49 -59.08
N ILE A 110 -4.31 47.66 -58.86
CA ILE A 110 -4.11 48.68 -59.90
C ILE A 110 -2.70 48.60 -60.44
N ILE A 111 -2.59 48.55 -61.76
CA ILE A 111 -1.36 48.43 -62.51
C ILE A 111 -1.28 49.63 -63.46
N GLU A 112 -0.23 50.44 -63.32
CA GLU A 112 0.06 51.54 -64.23
C GLU A 112 0.82 51.01 -65.46
N GLU A 113 0.30 51.28 -66.65
CA GLU A 113 0.85 50.80 -67.92
C GLU A 113 1.38 51.96 -68.77
N ASN A 114 2.45 51.74 -69.52
CA ASN A 114 3.05 52.72 -70.45
C ASN A 114 3.46 54.05 -69.79
N VAL A 115 4.03 53.99 -68.58
CA VAL A 115 4.30 55.19 -67.79
C VAL A 115 5.37 56.11 -68.40
N SER A 116 6.31 55.55 -69.16
CA SER A 116 7.33 56.33 -69.87
C SER A 116 6.86 56.86 -71.23
N GLY A 117 5.72 56.40 -71.73
CA GLY A 117 5.17 56.77 -73.03
C GLY A 117 4.22 57.97 -72.98
N GLU A 118 3.77 58.40 -74.17
CA GLU A 118 2.88 59.57 -74.31
C GLU A 118 1.43 59.31 -73.87
N LYS A 119 1.00 58.04 -73.88
CA LYS A 119 -0.37 57.63 -73.57
C LYS A 119 -0.40 56.61 -72.41
N PRO A 120 -0.13 57.05 -71.17
CA PRO A 120 -0.20 56.18 -70.01
C PRO A 120 -1.65 55.85 -69.64
N PHE A 121 -1.90 54.61 -69.23
CA PHE A 121 -3.24 54.15 -68.87
C PHE A 121 -3.18 53.21 -67.64
N VAL A 122 -4.34 52.89 -67.08
CA VAL A 122 -4.45 52.05 -65.88
C VAL A 122 -5.14 50.75 -66.22
N ARG A 123 -4.56 49.63 -65.81
CA ARG A 123 -5.21 48.32 -65.79
C ARG A 123 -5.56 47.96 -64.35
N VAL A 124 -6.80 47.59 -64.10
CA VAL A 124 -7.31 47.21 -62.79
C VAL A 124 -7.73 45.75 -62.83
N GLU A 125 -7.10 44.95 -62.00
CA GLU A 125 -7.53 43.59 -61.68
C GLU A 125 -8.59 43.64 -60.57
N VAL A 126 -9.83 43.30 -60.91
CA VAL A 126 -10.98 43.31 -59.99
C VAL A 126 -11.28 41.89 -59.50
N ARG A 127 -11.28 41.71 -58.19
CA ARG A 127 -11.61 40.45 -57.51
C ARG A 127 -12.70 40.65 -56.45
N PRO A 128 -13.60 39.67 -56.29
CA PRO A 128 -14.60 39.70 -55.22
C PRO A 128 -13.94 39.40 -53.87
N THR A 129 -14.31 40.15 -52.84
CA THR A 129 -13.87 39.90 -51.46
C THR A 129 -14.97 39.27 -50.62
N MET A 130 -16.21 39.72 -50.81
CA MET A 130 -17.39 39.18 -50.15
C MET A 130 -18.62 39.31 -51.06
N PRO A 131 -18.71 38.47 -52.10
CA PRO A 131 -19.81 38.51 -53.03
C PRO A 131 -21.13 38.07 -52.36
N PRO A 132 -22.30 38.46 -52.88
CA PRO A 132 -22.47 39.35 -54.02
C PRO A 132 -22.28 40.82 -53.62
N HIS A 133 -21.46 41.53 -54.38
CA HIS A 133 -21.22 42.95 -54.22
C HIS A 133 -22.37 43.80 -54.76
N PHE A 134 -22.57 44.98 -54.19
CA PHE A 134 -23.58 45.94 -54.62
C PHE A 134 -23.07 47.39 -54.51
N ASP A 135 -23.74 48.27 -55.27
CA ASP A 135 -23.50 49.71 -55.23
C ASP A 135 -24.29 50.41 -54.11
N ASP A 136 -24.16 51.73 -53.99
CA ASP A 136 -24.84 52.53 -52.96
C ASP A 136 -26.38 52.48 -53.05
N GLU A 137 -26.92 52.07 -54.20
CA GLU A 137 -28.37 51.86 -54.42
C GLU A 137 -28.82 50.44 -54.08
N GLY A 138 -27.91 49.56 -53.63
CA GLY A 138 -28.21 48.17 -53.29
C GLY A 138 -28.38 47.25 -54.51
N ARG A 139 -28.01 47.71 -55.71
CA ARG A 139 -28.18 46.94 -56.95
C ARG A 139 -27.11 45.87 -57.07
N ARG A 140 -27.55 44.62 -57.28
CA ARG A 140 -26.70 43.44 -57.49
C ARG A 140 -26.74 43.07 -58.96
N GLN A 141 -25.67 43.39 -59.68
CA GLN A 141 -25.57 43.21 -61.13
C GLN A 141 -24.37 42.34 -61.49
N THR A 142 -24.43 41.74 -62.67
CA THR A 142 -23.33 40.96 -63.28
C THR A 142 -23.26 41.27 -64.79
N ARG A 143 -22.19 40.85 -65.45
CA ARG A 143 -22.02 41.02 -66.90
C ARG A 143 -22.80 39.96 -67.68
N GLN A 144 -23.36 40.38 -68.82
CA GLN A 144 -23.91 39.52 -69.85
C GLN A 144 -23.32 39.94 -71.20
N GLY A 145 -22.18 39.33 -71.57
CA GLY A 145 -21.36 39.82 -72.67
C GLY A 145 -20.83 41.23 -72.36
N ARG A 146 -21.09 42.18 -73.27
CA ARG A 146 -20.72 43.60 -73.12
C ARG A 146 -21.77 44.43 -72.34
N SER A 147 -22.92 43.83 -72.02
CA SER A 147 -23.98 44.48 -71.25
C SER A 147 -23.94 44.08 -69.77
N THR A 148 -24.73 44.77 -68.95
CA THR A 148 -24.97 44.39 -67.55
C THR A 148 -26.42 43.94 -67.37
N ARG A 149 -26.62 43.00 -66.43
CA ARG A 149 -27.95 42.56 -66.00
C ARG A 149 -27.99 42.40 -64.48
N ALA A 150 -29.20 42.37 -63.93
CA ALA A 150 -29.37 41.96 -62.53
C ALA A 150 -28.92 40.50 -62.34
N LEU A 151 -28.34 40.20 -61.18
CA LEU A 151 -28.17 38.83 -60.73
C LEU A 151 -29.55 38.20 -60.51
N THR A 152 -29.71 36.95 -60.94
CA THR A 152 -30.94 36.18 -60.69
C THR A 152 -30.98 35.68 -59.25
N ASP A 153 -32.15 35.33 -58.75
CA ASP A 153 -32.31 34.84 -57.38
C ASP A 153 -31.50 33.55 -57.14
N ASP A 154 -31.44 32.65 -58.12
CA ASP A 154 -30.66 31.41 -58.05
C ASP A 154 -29.15 31.69 -57.98
N GLU A 155 -28.66 32.67 -58.75
CA GLU A 155 -27.27 33.09 -58.70
C GLU A 155 -26.91 33.73 -57.37
N LEU A 156 -27.78 34.60 -56.84
CA LEU A 156 -27.59 35.19 -55.52
C LEU A 156 -27.54 34.10 -54.45
N LEU A 157 -28.49 33.16 -54.48
CA LEU A 157 -28.55 32.07 -53.53
C LEU A 157 -27.28 31.22 -53.56
N ARG A 158 -26.78 30.86 -54.74
CA ARG A 158 -25.52 30.10 -54.89
C ARG A 158 -24.34 30.82 -54.25
N VAL A 159 -24.16 32.10 -54.58
CA VAL A 159 -23.08 32.91 -54.02
C VAL A 159 -23.19 33.00 -52.48
N TYR A 160 -24.39 33.16 -51.94
CA TYR A 160 -24.59 33.15 -50.49
C TYR A 160 -24.28 31.78 -49.87
N LEU A 161 -24.73 30.69 -50.48
CA LEU A 161 -24.47 29.34 -49.98
C LEU A 161 -22.97 29.02 -49.98
N ASP A 162 -22.25 29.36 -51.03
CA ASP A 162 -20.80 29.14 -51.11
C ASP A 162 -20.06 29.95 -50.02
N ARG A 163 -20.48 31.21 -49.82
CA ARG A 163 -19.96 32.08 -48.76
C ARG A 163 -20.20 31.49 -47.37
N GLU A 164 -21.44 31.09 -47.09
CA GLU A 164 -21.81 30.52 -45.79
C GLU A 164 -21.17 29.15 -45.57
N ALA A 165 -21.02 28.33 -46.60
CA ALA A 165 -20.34 27.03 -46.52
C ALA A 165 -18.86 27.20 -46.11
N GLY A 166 -18.16 28.19 -46.68
CA GLY A 166 -16.79 28.52 -46.30
C GLY A 166 -16.68 28.98 -44.84
N SER A 167 -17.58 29.87 -44.41
CA SER A 167 -17.63 30.36 -43.02
C SER A 167 -17.97 29.23 -42.03
N PHE A 168 -18.94 28.39 -42.37
CA PHE A 168 -19.35 27.24 -41.59
C PHE A 168 -18.21 26.24 -41.42
N ALA A 169 -17.52 25.88 -42.51
CA ALA A 169 -16.39 24.95 -42.46
C ALA A 169 -15.22 25.49 -41.61
N ALA A 170 -14.97 26.80 -41.64
CA ALA A 170 -13.96 27.44 -40.78
C ALA A 170 -14.35 27.36 -39.30
N ARG A 171 -15.58 27.77 -38.96
CA ARG A 171 -16.09 27.69 -37.58
C ARG A 171 -16.15 26.26 -37.06
N PHE A 172 -16.61 25.32 -37.88
CA PHE A 172 -16.70 23.92 -37.52
C PHE A 172 -15.33 23.31 -37.21
N ARG A 173 -14.30 23.62 -38.01
CA ARG A 173 -12.92 23.19 -37.72
C ARG A 173 -12.41 23.77 -36.41
N GLN A 174 -12.59 25.08 -36.20
CA GLN A 174 -12.20 25.72 -34.95
C GLN A 174 -12.86 25.06 -33.73
N THR A 175 -14.17 24.86 -33.76
CA THR A 175 -14.90 24.20 -32.66
C THR A 175 -14.46 22.76 -32.45
N SER A 176 -14.15 22.04 -33.54
CA SER A 176 -13.63 20.66 -33.46
C SER A 176 -12.25 20.61 -32.81
N ASP A 177 -11.36 21.57 -33.12
CA ASP A 177 -10.03 21.67 -32.53
C ASP A 177 -10.12 22.03 -31.04
N GLU A 178 -11.01 22.94 -30.67
CA GLU A 178 -11.29 23.29 -29.26
C GLU A 178 -11.80 22.07 -28.48
N LEU A 179 -12.76 21.31 -29.02
CA LEU A 179 -13.26 20.07 -28.41
C LEU A 179 -12.18 19.01 -28.25
N ARG A 180 -11.34 18.83 -29.29
CA ARG A 180 -10.23 17.87 -29.25
C ARG A 180 -9.23 18.23 -28.16
N SER A 181 -8.91 19.52 -28.03
CA SER A 181 -8.04 20.03 -26.97
C SER A 181 -8.64 19.79 -25.58
N ALA A 182 -9.93 20.09 -25.40
CA ALA A 182 -10.62 19.85 -24.13
C ALA A 182 -10.66 18.36 -23.73
N VAL A 183 -10.94 17.47 -24.68
CA VAL A 183 -10.91 16.01 -24.45
C VAL A 183 -9.49 15.53 -24.12
N GLY A 184 -8.47 16.07 -24.80
CA GLY A 184 -7.08 15.78 -24.49
C GLY A 184 -6.71 16.18 -23.06
N ALA A 185 -7.14 17.37 -22.62
CA ALA A 185 -6.91 17.85 -21.26
C ALA A 185 -7.63 16.98 -20.20
N ILE A 186 -8.88 16.57 -20.46
CA ILE A 186 -9.62 15.67 -19.57
C ILE A 186 -8.93 14.30 -19.48
N SER A 187 -8.44 13.77 -20.60
CA SER A 187 -7.73 12.49 -20.63
C SER A 187 -6.46 12.57 -19.77
N GLY A 188 -5.68 13.66 -19.90
CA GLY A 188 -4.51 13.90 -19.06
C GLY A 188 -4.86 13.99 -17.56
N GLN A 189 -5.95 14.67 -17.21
CA GLN A 189 -6.43 14.72 -15.81
C GLN A 189 -6.84 13.34 -15.27
N VAL A 190 -7.46 12.49 -16.10
CA VAL A 190 -7.83 11.13 -15.70
C VAL A 190 -6.57 10.30 -15.44
N ASP A 191 -5.53 10.43 -16.27
CA ASP A 191 -4.25 9.76 -16.07
C ASP A 191 -3.56 10.24 -14.78
N ASP A 192 -3.58 11.55 -14.51
CA ASP A 192 -3.05 12.12 -13.27
C ASP A 192 -3.81 11.60 -12.03
N VAL A 193 -5.13 11.50 -12.11
CA VAL A 193 -5.95 10.92 -11.02
C VAL A 193 -5.64 9.43 -10.84
N ALA A 194 -5.48 8.68 -11.91
CA ALA A 194 -5.11 7.26 -11.84
C ALA A 194 -3.73 7.08 -11.19
N ALA A 195 -2.75 7.90 -11.57
CA ALA A 195 -1.43 7.90 -10.96
C ALA A 195 -1.49 8.27 -9.46
N ALA A 196 -2.27 9.30 -9.11
CA ALA A 196 -2.47 9.70 -7.72
C ALA A 196 -3.13 8.61 -6.87
N ILE A 197 -4.08 7.84 -7.44
CA ILE A 197 -4.70 6.69 -6.77
C ILE A 197 -3.66 5.58 -6.52
N GLU A 198 -2.83 5.25 -7.50
CA GLU A 198 -1.80 4.22 -7.34
C GLU A 198 -0.81 4.63 -6.23
N GLU A 199 -0.33 5.87 -6.27
CA GLU A 199 0.67 6.39 -5.31
C GLU A 199 0.11 6.57 -3.89
N ASN A 200 -1.07 7.17 -3.76
CA ASN A 200 -1.59 7.59 -2.45
C ASN A 200 -2.54 6.58 -1.81
N ILE A 201 -3.05 5.60 -2.57
CA ILE A 201 -4.01 4.62 -2.06
C ILE A 201 -3.44 3.20 -2.18
N ALA A 202 -3.07 2.78 -3.39
CA ALA A 202 -2.70 1.38 -3.63
C ALA A 202 -1.39 1.00 -2.90
N GLU A 203 -0.33 1.79 -3.05
CA GLU A 203 0.96 1.51 -2.39
C GLU A 203 0.88 1.54 -0.85
N PRO A 204 0.23 2.55 -0.22
CA PRO A 204 0.04 2.53 1.23
C PRO A 204 -0.75 1.31 1.73
N ILE A 205 -1.79 0.87 1.02
CA ILE A 205 -2.53 -0.35 1.37
C ILE A 205 -1.62 -1.58 1.28
N ARG A 206 -0.80 -1.71 0.23
CA ARG A 206 0.18 -2.80 0.10
C ARG A 206 1.19 -2.77 1.25
N SER A 207 1.68 -1.58 1.63
CA SER A 207 2.61 -1.39 2.74
C SER A 207 1.99 -1.75 4.10
N LEU A 208 0.75 -1.31 4.35
CA LEU A 208 -0.01 -1.66 5.55
C LEU A 208 -0.26 -3.17 5.63
N THR A 209 -0.58 -3.82 4.51
CA THR A 209 -0.77 -5.27 4.45
C THR A 209 0.50 -6.01 4.85
N ARG A 210 1.66 -5.65 4.28
CA ARG A 210 2.95 -6.25 4.68
C ARG A 210 3.29 -5.98 6.14
N THR A 211 2.99 -4.79 6.65
CA THR A 211 3.22 -4.44 8.06
C THR A 211 2.34 -5.29 8.99
N ALA A 212 1.08 -5.51 8.61
CA ALA A 212 0.16 -6.35 9.36
C ALA A 212 0.59 -7.83 9.34
N GLU A 213 1.06 -8.34 8.20
CA GLU A 213 1.62 -9.68 8.09
C GLU A 213 2.85 -9.86 9.00
N SER A 214 3.81 -8.93 8.93
CA SER A 214 4.98 -8.94 9.82
C SER A 214 4.60 -8.84 11.30
N ALA A 215 3.60 -8.03 11.64
CA ALA A 215 3.12 -7.92 13.02
C ALA A 215 2.44 -9.22 13.49
N ALA A 216 1.69 -9.89 12.62
CA ALA A 216 1.08 -11.18 12.92
C ALA A 216 2.12 -12.28 13.10
N GLU A 217 3.18 -12.29 12.29
CA GLU A 217 4.29 -13.24 12.43
C GLU A 217 5.08 -12.99 13.73
N ALA A 218 5.37 -11.73 14.06
CA ALA A 218 6.00 -11.36 15.32
C ALA A 218 5.12 -11.76 16.53
N ALA A 219 3.79 -11.60 16.43
CA ALA A 219 2.87 -12.03 17.47
C ALA A 219 2.89 -13.56 17.67
N ARG A 220 2.89 -14.34 16.58
CA ARG A 220 3.03 -15.81 16.67
C ARG A 220 4.36 -16.23 17.28
N SER A 221 5.46 -15.60 16.88
CA SER A 221 6.77 -15.89 17.46
C SER A 221 6.83 -15.54 18.95
N ALA A 222 6.15 -14.46 19.37
CA ALA A 222 6.03 -14.11 20.78
C ALA A 222 5.17 -15.11 21.57
N GLU A 223 4.08 -15.62 20.96
CA GLU A 223 3.25 -16.69 21.52
C GLU A 223 4.07 -17.98 21.73
N ASP A 224 4.77 -18.46 20.71
CA ASP A 224 5.64 -19.65 20.81
C ASP A 224 6.74 -19.49 21.89
N SER A 225 7.29 -18.27 22.00
CA SER A 225 8.28 -17.94 23.03
C SER A 225 7.66 -17.93 24.43
N ALA A 226 6.43 -17.44 24.57
CA ALA A 226 5.69 -17.43 25.84
C ALA A 226 5.34 -18.86 26.28
N ASP A 227 4.92 -19.72 25.35
CA ASP A 227 4.66 -21.14 25.62
C ASP A 227 5.94 -21.87 26.06
N SER A 228 7.05 -21.61 25.37
CA SER A 228 8.37 -22.16 25.74
C SER A 228 8.82 -21.69 27.13
N ALA A 229 8.62 -20.40 27.44
CA ALA A 229 8.92 -19.84 28.76
C ALA A 229 8.01 -20.44 29.85
N SER A 230 6.73 -20.65 29.54
CA SER A 230 5.77 -21.30 30.44
C SER A 230 6.18 -22.75 30.75
N ALA A 231 6.53 -23.54 29.73
CA ALA A 231 7.01 -24.91 29.91
C ALA A 231 8.31 -24.94 30.74
N SER A 232 9.23 -24.00 30.48
CA SER A 232 10.46 -23.87 31.28
C SER A 232 10.18 -23.52 32.74
N ALA A 233 9.21 -22.64 32.99
CA ALA A 233 8.77 -22.28 34.33
C ALA A 233 8.14 -23.48 35.06
N MET A 234 7.31 -24.28 34.40
CA MET A 234 6.73 -25.51 34.97
C MET A 234 7.81 -26.53 35.34
N ASN A 235 8.82 -26.72 34.48
CA ASN A 235 9.95 -27.60 34.79
C ASN A 235 10.77 -27.07 35.98
N ALA A 236 11.04 -25.77 36.02
CA ALA A 236 11.72 -25.15 37.16
C ALA A 236 10.91 -25.30 38.46
N GLU A 237 9.58 -25.18 38.41
CA GLU A 237 8.71 -25.42 39.57
C GLU A 237 8.81 -26.87 40.07
N TYR A 238 8.79 -27.85 39.16
CA TYR A 238 8.98 -29.26 39.49
C TYR A 238 10.35 -29.52 40.15
N GLU A 239 11.43 -28.98 39.56
CA GLU A 239 12.78 -29.09 40.12
C GLU A 239 12.90 -28.42 41.49
N VAL A 240 12.30 -27.23 41.67
CA VAL A 240 12.27 -26.55 42.97
C VAL A 240 11.53 -27.40 44.00
N SER A 241 10.41 -28.03 43.63
CA SER A 241 9.67 -28.94 44.51
C SER A 241 10.52 -30.15 44.90
N ASN A 242 11.23 -30.75 43.94
CA ASN A 242 12.13 -31.87 44.19
C ASN A 242 13.29 -31.48 45.12
N VAL A 243 13.92 -30.32 44.89
CA VAL A 243 14.96 -29.77 45.78
C VAL A 243 14.41 -29.53 47.18
N GLN A 244 13.21 -28.96 47.31
CA GLN A 244 12.57 -28.77 48.63
C GLN A 244 12.35 -30.09 49.36
N GLN A 245 11.91 -31.13 48.65
CA GLN A 245 11.74 -32.47 49.23
C GLN A 245 13.09 -33.09 49.63
N LEU A 246 14.13 -32.94 48.82
CA LEU A 246 15.48 -33.41 49.13
C LEU A 246 16.04 -32.70 50.37
N VAL A 247 15.88 -31.38 50.46
CA VAL A 247 16.30 -30.58 51.63
C VAL A 247 15.55 -31.03 52.88
N LYS A 248 14.26 -31.33 52.78
CA LYS A 248 13.47 -31.87 53.89
C LYS A 248 13.99 -33.24 54.33
N ASN A 249 14.18 -34.17 53.40
CA ASN A 249 14.71 -35.50 53.69
C ASN A 249 16.10 -35.43 54.33
N LEU A 250 16.96 -34.51 53.86
CA LEU A 250 18.28 -34.28 54.44
C LEU A 250 18.18 -33.72 55.87
N HIS A 251 17.26 -32.79 56.11
CA HIS A 251 17.00 -32.24 57.44
C HIS A 251 16.57 -33.34 58.41
N ASP A 252 15.62 -34.19 58.01
CA ASP A 252 15.13 -35.30 58.81
C ASP A 252 16.27 -36.30 59.14
N ALA A 253 17.11 -36.64 58.15
CA ALA A 253 18.26 -37.52 58.35
C ALA A 253 19.31 -36.92 59.32
N VAL A 254 19.52 -35.60 59.29
CA VAL A 254 20.43 -34.91 60.21
C VAL A 254 19.89 -34.91 61.64
N GLU A 255 18.59 -34.71 61.83
CA GLU A 255 17.96 -34.83 63.15
C GLU A 255 18.01 -36.28 63.67
N ASP A 256 17.76 -37.28 62.82
CA ASP A 256 17.91 -38.70 63.19
C ASP A 256 19.35 -39.06 63.63
N MET A 257 20.37 -38.57 62.92
CA MET A 257 21.77 -38.77 63.31
C MET A 257 22.11 -38.07 64.65
N ARG A 258 21.52 -36.91 64.90
CA ARG A 258 21.70 -36.16 66.14
C ARG A 258 21.04 -36.86 67.33
N ASP A 259 19.91 -37.51 67.12
CA ASP A 259 19.22 -38.28 68.15
C ASP A 259 19.91 -39.61 68.50
N GLN A 260 20.77 -40.12 67.61
CA GLN A 260 21.56 -41.34 67.82
C GLN A 260 22.92 -41.12 68.49
N THR A 261 23.24 -39.90 68.94
CA THR A 261 24.49 -39.69 69.70
C THR A 261 24.44 -40.42 71.05
N PRO A 262 25.57 -40.98 71.54
CA PRO A 262 25.62 -41.67 72.82
C PRO A 262 25.07 -40.82 73.98
N GLU A 263 25.31 -39.51 73.95
CA GLU A 263 24.82 -38.56 74.94
C GLU A 263 23.30 -38.36 74.87
N SER A 264 22.72 -38.31 73.66
CA SER A 264 21.27 -38.19 73.47
C SER A 264 20.55 -39.47 73.91
N LEU A 265 21.05 -40.64 73.51
CA LEU A 265 20.51 -41.94 73.92
C LEU A 265 20.60 -42.14 75.43
N ALA A 266 21.72 -41.76 76.07
CA ALA A 266 21.83 -41.82 77.52
C ALA A 266 20.81 -40.91 78.24
N PHE A 267 20.56 -39.71 77.69
CA PHE A 267 19.55 -38.81 78.22
C PHE A 267 18.12 -39.35 78.02
N GLN A 268 17.81 -39.88 76.84
CA GLN A 268 16.53 -40.51 76.54
C GLN A 268 16.26 -41.71 77.45
N LEU A 269 17.25 -42.60 77.64
CA LEU A 269 17.15 -43.73 78.54
C LEU A 269 16.88 -43.30 79.99
N THR A 270 17.56 -42.25 80.46
CA THR A 270 17.31 -41.67 81.79
C THR A 270 15.85 -41.19 81.92
N LYS A 271 15.34 -40.50 80.89
CA LYS A 271 13.96 -39.99 80.85
C LYS A 271 12.95 -41.14 80.86
N ILE A 272 13.21 -42.22 80.12
CA ILE A 272 12.32 -43.36 79.99
C ILE A 272 12.28 -44.21 81.27
N ARG A 273 13.45 -44.43 81.89
CA ARG A 273 13.57 -45.09 83.20
C ARG A 273 12.78 -44.31 84.26
N ARG A 274 12.85 -42.98 84.23
CA ARG A 274 12.05 -42.12 85.11
C ARG A 274 10.55 -42.23 84.85
N LYS A 275 10.12 -42.33 83.58
CA LYS A 275 8.70 -42.58 83.23
C LYS A 275 8.24 -43.94 83.74
N ALA A 276 9.04 -44.99 83.57
CA ALA A 276 8.74 -46.33 84.07
C ALA A 276 8.58 -46.33 85.60
N TRP A 277 9.47 -45.64 86.33
CA TRP A 277 9.35 -45.43 87.78
C TRP A 277 8.04 -44.72 88.17
N TRP A 278 7.70 -43.63 87.47
CA TRP A 278 6.46 -42.91 87.73
C TRP A 278 5.22 -43.78 87.51
N ASN A 279 5.22 -44.62 86.48
CA ASN A 279 4.10 -45.51 86.23
C ASN A 279 3.99 -46.62 87.28
N PHE A 280 5.11 -47.20 87.71
CA PHE A 280 5.14 -48.13 88.83
C PHE A 280 4.58 -47.51 90.10
N THR A 281 5.07 -46.33 90.48
CA THR A 281 4.64 -45.65 91.71
C THR A 281 3.16 -45.28 91.67
N VAL A 282 2.63 -44.81 90.52
CA VAL A 282 1.18 -44.55 90.36
C VAL A 282 0.36 -45.82 90.55
N ASP A 283 0.82 -46.96 90.02
CA ASP A 283 0.10 -48.22 90.09
C ASP A 283 0.18 -48.86 91.50
N THR A 284 1.25 -48.59 92.26
CA THR A 284 1.52 -49.23 93.56
C THR A 284 1.30 -48.34 94.78
N TRP A 285 1.06 -47.02 94.62
CA TRP A 285 0.94 -46.03 95.71
C TRP A 285 -0.06 -46.40 96.84
N GLN A 286 -1.10 -47.17 96.53
CA GLN A 286 -2.12 -47.58 97.52
C GLN A 286 -1.89 -48.97 98.14
N HIS A 287 -0.79 -49.65 97.81
CA HIS A 287 -0.55 -51.03 98.22
C HIS A 287 0.66 -51.16 99.16
N THR A 288 0.43 -51.05 100.47
CA THR A 288 1.44 -51.30 101.52
C THR A 288 1.54 -52.78 101.87
N SER A 289 2.15 -53.55 100.97
CA SER A 289 2.40 -54.99 101.17
C SER A 289 3.89 -55.28 101.02
N ALA A 290 4.41 -56.28 101.75
CA ALA A 290 5.80 -56.72 101.62
C ALA A 290 6.19 -57.08 100.17
N LEU A 291 5.21 -57.46 99.34
CA LEU A 291 5.41 -57.68 97.92
C LEU A 291 5.65 -56.38 97.13
N ALA A 292 4.95 -55.30 97.45
CA ALA A 292 5.16 -54.00 96.81
C ALA A 292 6.59 -53.49 97.09
N ASP A 293 7.04 -53.59 98.34
CA ASP A 293 8.39 -53.18 98.75
C ASP A 293 9.46 -53.98 98.02
N GLN A 294 9.24 -55.30 97.85
CA GLN A 294 10.14 -56.16 97.10
C GLN A 294 10.19 -55.80 95.61
N LEU A 295 9.04 -55.50 94.99
CA LEU A 295 8.98 -55.09 93.59
C LEU A 295 9.60 -53.70 93.38
N GLU A 296 9.43 -52.79 94.33
CA GLU A 296 10.05 -51.47 94.32
C GLU A 296 11.57 -51.58 94.33
N GLN A 297 12.13 -52.36 95.26
CA GLN A 297 13.59 -52.56 95.35
C GLN A 297 14.16 -53.16 94.07
N ARG A 298 13.48 -54.15 93.49
CA ARG A 298 13.92 -54.80 92.24
C ARG A 298 13.85 -53.85 91.06
N LEU A 299 12.76 -53.12 90.88
CA LEU A 299 12.64 -52.14 89.80
C LEU A 299 13.66 -51.01 89.96
N ARG A 300 13.86 -50.51 91.19
CA ARG A 300 14.84 -49.47 91.46
C ARG A 300 16.25 -49.92 91.15
N ALA A 301 16.60 -51.18 91.45
CA ALA A 301 17.89 -51.75 91.07
C ALA A 301 18.08 -51.77 89.55
N LEU A 302 17.06 -52.15 88.78
CA LEU A 302 17.11 -52.12 87.31
C LEU A 302 17.28 -50.70 86.75
N LEU A 303 16.50 -49.74 87.24
CA LEU A 303 16.51 -48.36 86.77
C LEU A 303 17.79 -47.60 87.16
N SER A 304 18.47 -48.04 88.22
CA SER A 304 19.69 -47.40 88.74
C SER A 304 20.98 -48.04 88.22
N ARG A 305 20.89 -48.99 87.26
CA ARG A 305 22.07 -49.56 86.59
C ARG A 305 22.84 -48.48 85.86
N GLU A 306 24.15 -48.64 85.74
CA GLU A 306 24.97 -47.75 84.92
C GLU A 306 24.44 -47.73 83.48
N ILE A 307 24.34 -46.54 82.90
CA ILE A 307 23.91 -46.35 81.52
C ILE A 307 25.13 -46.62 80.63
N SER A 308 24.99 -47.55 79.71
CA SER A 308 26.04 -47.85 78.73
C SER A 308 26.19 -46.69 77.74
N LEU A 309 27.43 -46.31 77.44
CA LEU A 309 27.73 -45.35 76.36
C LEU A 309 27.73 -46.02 74.97
N ASP A 310 27.47 -47.32 74.90
CA ASP A 310 27.25 -48.02 73.64
C ASP A 310 25.84 -47.72 73.10
N ALA A 311 25.78 -47.18 71.88
CA ALA A 311 24.53 -46.79 71.24
C ALA A 311 23.60 -47.99 71.00
N ALA A 312 24.14 -49.16 70.67
CA ALA A 312 23.34 -50.37 70.47
C ALA A 312 22.71 -50.85 71.79
N SER A 313 23.48 -50.86 72.89
CA SER A 313 22.99 -51.18 74.22
C SER A 313 21.94 -50.19 74.72
N SER A 314 22.15 -48.88 74.53
CA SER A 314 21.22 -47.85 75.00
C SER A 314 19.93 -47.80 74.18
N SER A 315 20.01 -47.92 72.84
CA SER A 315 18.83 -47.98 71.97
C SER A 315 17.98 -49.21 72.25
N TRP A 316 18.61 -50.38 72.44
CA TRP A 316 17.89 -51.60 72.79
C TRP A 316 17.20 -51.49 74.16
N GLU A 317 17.88 -50.94 75.17
CA GLU A 317 17.27 -50.75 76.48
C GLU A 317 16.11 -49.72 76.43
N ILE A 318 16.25 -48.65 75.65
CA ILE A 318 15.16 -47.69 75.39
C ILE A 318 13.95 -48.44 74.82
N GLY A 319 14.12 -49.23 73.76
CA GLY A 319 13.04 -50.00 73.15
C GLY A 319 12.36 -50.96 74.14
N LEU A 320 13.16 -51.63 74.98
CA LEU A 320 12.63 -52.52 76.02
C LEU A 320 11.74 -51.78 77.03
N TRP A 321 12.14 -50.57 77.46
CA TRP A 321 11.31 -49.76 78.35
C TRP A 321 10.11 -49.13 77.62
N GLU A 322 10.23 -48.79 76.34
CA GLU A 322 9.12 -48.32 75.52
C GLU A 322 8.05 -49.38 75.36
N ASP A 323 8.41 -50.61 75.05
CA ASP A 323 7.47 -51.74 74.98
C ASP A 323 6.71 -51.91 76.29
N VAL A 324 7.41 -51.84 77.43
CA VAL A 324 6.78 -51.90 78.76
C VAL A 324 5.81 -50.74 78.98
N LEU A 325 6.21 -49.52 78.57
CA LEU A 325 5.39 -48.33 78.71
C LEU A 325 4.20 -48.34 77.75
N GLU A 326 4.35 -48.85 76.52
CA GLU A 326 3.30 -48.94 75.51
C GLU A 326 2.25 -49.96 75.91
N VAL A 327 2.67 -51.17 76.34
CA VAL A 327 1.76 -52.21 76.87
C VAL A 327 0.98 -51.67 78.07
N ARG A 328 1.62 -50.85 78.92
CA ARG A 328 0.96 -50.18 80.04
C ARG A 328 0.00 -49.08 79.57
N MET A 329 0.43 -48.22 78.64
CA MET A 329 -0.36 -47.08 78.13
C MET A 329 -1.57 -47.53 77.30
N ALA A 330 -1.53 -48.71 76.68
CA ALA A 330 -2.68 -49.34 76.01
C ALA A 330 -3.82 -49.72 76.98
N GLN A 331 -3.57 -49.71 78.30
CA GLN A 331 -4.56 -49.99 79.36
C GLN A 331 -4.78 -48.80 80.31
N PRO A 332 -5.08 -47.58 79.81
CA PRO A 332 -4.95 -46.34 80.60
C PRO A 332 -5.98 -46.19 81.72
N ARG A 333 -7.02 -47.04 81.78
CA ARG A 333 -8.10 -46.98 82.77
C ARG A 333 -8.02 -48.05 83.87
N GLN A 334 -7.04 -48.94 83.83
CA GLN A 334 -6.83 -49.99 84.83
C GLN A 334 -5.42 -49.87 85.40
N ARG A 335 -5.27 -49.79 86.73
CA ARG A 335 -3.94 -49.81 87.36
C ARG A 335 -3.30 -51.17 87.13
N ALA A 336 -2.03 -51.18 86.72
CA ALA A 336 -1.33 -52.43 86.55
C ALA A 336 -1.19 -53.13 87.91
N THR A 337 -1.56 -54.40 87.96
CA THR A 337 -1.53 -55.16 89.21
C THR A 337 -0.09 -55.46 89.62
N GLN A 338 0.16 -55.69 90.92
CA GLN A 338 1.46 -56.18 91.40
C GLN A 338 1.88 -57.49 90.71
N LYS A 339 0.92 -58.31 90.25
CA LYS A 339 1.17 -59.53 89.47
C LYS A 339 1.77 -59.20 88.09
N TRP A 340 1.26 -58.15 87.43
CA TRP A 340 1.81 -57.66 86.17
C TRP A 340 3.22 -57.11 86.38
N TRP A 341 3.40 -56.21 87.35
CA TRP A 341 4.74 -55.68 87.66
C TRP A 341 5.75 -56.75 88.04
N ARG A 342 5.34 -57.80 88.78
CA ARG A 342 6.19 -58.96 89.06
C ARG A 342 6.63 -59.69 87.80
N ALA A 343 5.71 -59.93 86.87
CA ALA A 343 6.02 -60.60 85.59
C ALA A 343 6.92 -59.72 84.72
N THR A 344 6.60 -58.43 84.61
CA THR A 344 7.37 -57.44 83.85
C THR A 344 8.78 -57.28 84.40
N ILE A 345 8.95 -57.07 85.72
CA ILE A 345 10.27 -56.94 86.34
C ILE A 345 11.10 -58.21 86.17
N LYS A 346 10.49 -59.39 86.30
CA LYS A 346 11.20 -60.65 86.05
C LYS A 346 11.69 -60.75 84.60
N THR A 347 10.84 -60.39 83.65
CA THR A 347 11.16 -60.38 82.22
C THR A 347 12.27 -59.37 81.91
N LEU A 348 12.21 -58.19 82.53
CA LEU A 348 13.25 -57.16 82.41
C LEU A 348 14.58 -57.59 83.04
N GLU A 349 14.57 -58.28 84.17
CA GLU A 349 15.78 -58.85 84.78
C GLU A 349 16.42 -59.91 83.87
N GLU A 350 15.61 -60.76 83.24
CA GLU A 350 16.08 -61.77 82.28
C GLU A 350 16.73 -61.09 81.05
N TYR A 351 16.04 -60.12 80.45
CA TYR A 351 16.55 -59.41 79.27
C TYR A 351 17.78 -58.54 79.59
N LEU A 352 17.72 -57.73 80.65
CA LEU A 352 18.83 -56.85 81.02
C LEU A 352 20.01 -57.62 81.65
N GLY A 353 19.80 -58.84 82.15
CA GLY A 353 20.85 -59.70 82.73
C GLY A 353 21.63 -60.49 81.69
N SER A 354 21.07 -60.73 80.51
CA SER A 354 21.73 -61.39 79.38
C SER A 354 21.29 -60.70 78.09
N PRO A 355 21.85 -59.52 77.78
CA PRO A 355 21.46 -58.79 76.58
C PRO A 355 21.82 -59.62 75.34
N SER A 356 20.83 -60.27 74.74
CA SER A 356 20.97 -60.81 73.40
C SER A 356 20.75 -59.67 72.42
N TYR A 357 21.84 -59.09 71.93
CA TYR A 357 21.79 -58.11 70.86
C TYR A 357 21.24 -58.81 69.62
N GLY A 358 19.92 -58.70 69.41
CA GLY A 358 19.30 -59.17 68.19
C GLY A 358 19.89 -58.36 67.05
N ALA A 359 20.60 -59.02 66.13
CA ALA A 359 21.00 -58.39 64.88
C ALA A 359 19.73 -57.79 64.23
N PRO A 360 19.81 -56.57 63.67
CA PRO A 360 18.63 -55.94 63.09
C PRO A 360 18.06 -56.86 62.02
N ASN A 361 16.79 -57.21 62.19
CA ASN A 361 16.03 -57.93 61.19
C ASN A 361 15.88 -56.95 60.02
N LEU A 362 16.59 -57.17 58.92
CA LEU A 362 16.47 -56.38 57.69
C LEU A 362 15.71 -57.18 56.59
N PRO A 363 14.42 -57.54 56.78
CA PRO A 363 13.61 -58.10 55.70
C PRO A 363 13.40 -57.11 54.54
N ASP A 364 13.46 -55.81 54.80
CA ASP A 364 13.15 -54.80 53.77
C ASP A 364 14.30 -54.51 52.81
N LEU A 365 15.56 -54.74 53.21
CA LEU A 365 16.70 -54.44 52.33
C LEU A 365 16.78 -55.42 51.15
N ARG A 366 16.42 -56.69 51.37
CA ARG A 366 16.37 -57.70 50.28
C ARG A 366 15.21 -57.46 49.33
N THR A 367 14.08 -56.98 49.84
CA THR A 367 12.89 -56.68 49.02
C THR A 367 13.12 -55.41 48.21
N ALA A 368 13.71 -54.38 48.81
CA ALA A 368 14.11 -53.15 48.13
C ALA A 368 15.21 -53.39 47.08
N LEU A 369 16.27 -54.14 47.41
CA LEU A 369 17.32 -54.51 46.44
C LEU A 369 16.78 -55.35 45.30
N LYS A 370 15.77 -56.19 45.54
CA LYS A 370 15.14 -56.99 44.50
C LYS A 370 14.26 -56.14 43.59
N ALA A 371 13.51 -55.19 44.16
CA ALA A 371 12.71 -54.25 43.38
C ALA A 371 13.59 -53.34 42.49
N ASP A 372 14.71 -52.84 43.02
CA ASP A 372 15.69 -52.09 42.22
C ASP A 372 16.34 -52.96 41.14
N LEU A 373 16.73 -54.20 41.47
CA LEU A 373 17.31 -55.13 40.51
C LEU A 373 16.32 -55.50 39.39
N ASP A 374 15.06 -55.74 39.74
CA ASP A 374 14.02 -56.08 38.77
C ASP A 374 13.69 -54.86 37.88
N HIS A 375 13.67 -53.64 38.44
CA HIS A 375 13.49 -52.40 37.68
C HIS A 375 14.64 -52.16 36.68
N GLU A 376 15.89 -52.33 37.12
CA GLU A 376 17.08 -52.19 36.28
C GLU A 376 17.19 -53.28 35.19
N LEU A 377 16.61 -54.47 35.41
CA LEU A 377 16.56 -55.54 34.40
C LEU A 377 15.44 -55.34 33.36
N ASP A 378 14.36 -54.67 33.73
CA ASP A 378 13.20 -54.44 32.87
C ASP A 378 13.32 -53.16 32.03
N ASP A 379 14.03 -52.13 32.51
CA ASP A 379 14.29 -50.91 31.76
C ASP A 379 15.22 -51.15 30.55
N PRO A 380 14.76 -50.93 29.30
CA PRO A 380 15.60 -51.06 28.11
C PRO A 380 16.79 -50.09 28.04
N GLU A 381 16.78 -48.99 28.81
CA GLU A 381 17.88 -48.01 28.82
C GLU A 381 18.89 -48.22 29.96
N SER A 382 18.67 -49.18 30.86
CA SER A 382 19.57 -49.50 31.98
C SER A 382 20.97 -49.94 31.53
N GLU A 383 21.98 -49.42 32.21
CA GLU A 383 23.40 -49.81 32.04
C GLU A 383 23.61 -51.31 32.29
N THR A 384 22.81 -51.95 33.15
CA THR A 384 22.89 -53.39 33.45
C THR A 384 22.54 -54.23 32.22
N ARG A 385 21.53 -53.81 31.45
CA ARG A 385 21.12 -54.48 30.20
C ARG A 385 22.12 -54.25 29.08
N LYS A 386 22.68 -53.04 28.98
CA LYS A 386 23.76 -52.71 28.04
C LYS A 386 25.01 -53.56 28.29
N PHE A 387 25.38 -53.77 29.56
CA PHE A 387 26.52 -54.62 29.92
C PHE A 387 26.25 -56.11 29.67
N GLY A 388 25.03 -56.58 29.92
CA GLY A 388 24.62 -57.97 29.64
C GLY A 388 24.57 -58.31 28.15
N ALA A 389 24.23 -57.35 27.28
CA ALA A 389 24.31 -57.51 25.83
C ALA A 389 25.77 -57.67 25.36
N LEU A 390 26.69 -56.88 25.93
CA LEU A 390 28.13 -56.96 25.62
C LEU A 390 28.78 -58.30 26.01
N LEU A 391 28.29 -58.97 27.06
CA LEU A 391 28.76 -60.29 27.49
C LEU A 391 28.22 -61.48 26.68
N LYS A 392 27.16 -61.27 25.87
CA LYS A 392 26.59 -62.32 25.00
C LYS A 392 27.14 -62.31 23.57
N ASP A 393 27.78 -61.20 23.17
CA ASP A 393 28.48 -61.05 21.89
C ASP A 393 30.01 -61.32 21.99
N SER A 394 30.46 -61.91 23.10
CA SER A 394 31.80 -62.50 23.30
C SER A 394 31.70 -64.02 23.34
#